data_AF-A0A367QRP7-F1
#
_entry.id   AF-A0A367QRP7-F1
#
_cell.length_a   1.000
_cell.length_b   1.000
_cell.length_c   1.000
_cell.angle_alpha   90.00
_cell.angle_beta   90.00
_cell.angle_gamma   90.00
#
_symmetry.space_group_name_H-M   'P 1'
#
loop_
_entity.id
_entity.type
_entity.pdbx_description
1 polymer ?
#
loop_
_entity_poly.entity_id
_entity_poly.type
_entity_poly.pdbx_seq_one_letter_code
_entity_poly.pdbx_strand_id
1 'polypeptide(L)' 'MKAVCWYGANDVRVETVPDPKILNPRDAILKVTSATICGSDLHIYDGYIPTMEPGDIIGHEFMGEKVRLQP' A
#
# COMPACT_ATOMS: atom_id res chain seq x y z
N MET A 1 3.35 -10.92 0.80
CA MET A 1 3.52 -10.00 1.94
C MET A 1 2.19 -9.64 2.61
N LYS A 2 2.19 -9.04 3.81
CA LYS A 2 0.97 -8.47 4.43
C LYS A 2 0.77 -7.03 3.97
N ALA A 3 -0.48 -6.62 3.72
CA ALA A 3 -0.83 -5.25 3.32
C ALA A 3 -2.19 -4.81 3.88
N VAL A 4 -2.39 -3.51 4.07
CA VAL A 4 -3.71 -2.95 4.40
C VAL A 4 -4.48 -2.77 3.10
N CYS A 5 -5.61 -3.46 2.98
CA CYS A 5 -6.49 -3.45 1.82
C CYS A 5 -7.83 -2.79 2.16
N TRP A 6 -8.34 -1.97 1.27
CA TRP A 6 -9.66 -1.32 1.37
C TRP A 6 -10.74 -2.23 0.78
N TYR A 7 -11.88 -2.36 1.46
CA TYR A 7 -13.03 -3.19 1.03
C TYR A 7 -14.35 -2.41 0.95
N GLY A 8 -14.32 -1.13 1.29
CA GLY A 8 -15.51 -0.28 1.35
C GLY A 8 -15.31 0.85 2.34
N ALA A 9 -16.26 1.78 2.37
CA ALA A 9 -16.29 2.81 3.39
C ALA A 9 -16.27 2.15 4.78
N ASN A 10 -15.32 2.60 5.59
CA ASN A 10 -15.05 2.12 6.95
C ASN A 10 -14.64 0.64 7.07
N ASP A 11 -14.22 -0.02 5.98
CA ASP A 11 -13.77 -1.41 5.96
C ASP A 11 -12.37 -1.51 5.35
N VAL A 12 -11.36 -1.66 6.22
CA VAL A 12 -9.97 -1.96 5.85
C VAL A 12 -9.49 -3.18 6.61
N ARG A 13 -8.71 -4.03 5.94
CA ARG A 13 -8.26 -5.32 6.47
C ARG A 13 -6.79 -5.55 6.18
N VAL A 14 -6.13 -6.30 7.05
CA VAL A 14 -4.76 -6.76 6.76
C VAL A 14 -4.84 -8.10 6.05
N GLU A 15 -4.51 -8.10 4.77
CA GLU A 15 -4.56 -9.28 3.91
C GLU A 15 -3.15 -9.79 3.59
N THR A 16 -3.07 -11.07 3.19
CA THR A 16 -1.84 -11.62 2.59
C THR A 16 -1.94 -11.54 1.07
N VAL A 17 -1.08 -10.72 0.47
CA VAL A 17 -1.04 -10.44 -0.97
C VAL A 17 0.27 -10.95 -1.59
N PRO A 18 0.37 -11.12 -2.92
CA PRO A 18 1.63 -11.47 -3.58
C PRO A 18 2.75 -10.47 -3.28
N ASP A 19 3.99 -10.92 -3.26
CA ASP A 19 5.14 -10.02 -3.13
C ASP A 19 5.30 -9.15 -4.38
N PRO A 20 5.77 -7.89 -4.23
CA PRO A 20 5.95 -6.98 -5.35
C PRO A 20 7.05 -7.49 -6.29
N LYS A 21 6.94 -7.10 -7.56
CA LYS A 21 7.90 -7.44 -8.61
C LYS A 21 8.47 -6.16 -9.21
N ILE A 22 9.72 -6.22 -9.63
CA ILE A 22 10.34 -5.18 -10.46
C ILE A 22 9.75 -5.30 -11.86
N LEU A 23 9.12 -4.24 -12.36
CA LEU A 23 8.49 -4.21 -13.69
C LEU A 23 9.28 -3.35 -14.66
N ASN A 24 9.92 -2.29 -14.16
CA ASN A 24 10.69 -1.34 -14.95
C ASN A 24 12.14 -1.22 -14.45
N PRO A 25 13.06 -0.72 -15.29
CA PRO A 25 14.47 -0.60 -14.91
C PRO A 25 14.80 0.32 -13.75
N ARG A 26 13.87 1.21 -13.39
CA ARG A 26 14.06 2.19 -12.31
C ARG A 26 13.31 1.82 -11.03
N ASP A 27 12.67 0.66 -10.98
CA ASP A 27 11.94 0.25 -9.80
C ASP A 27 12.91 -0.19 -8.69
N ALA A 28 12.47 -0.02 -7.45
CA ALA A 28 13.12 -0.54 -6.27
C ALA A 28 12.08 -1.23 -5.38
N ILE A 29 12.47 -2.32 -4.73
CA ILE A 29 11.65 -2.96 -3.70
C ILE A 29 12.27 -2.67 -2.34
N LEU A 30 11.44 -2.13 -1.45
CA LEU A 30 11.78 -1.83 -0.08
C LEU A 30 11.09 -2.82 0.87
N LYS A 31 11.79 -3.20 1.94
CA LYS A 31 11.17 -3.79 3.12
C LYS A 31 10.72 -2.65 4.01
N VAL A 32 9.42 -2.41 4.06
CA VAL A 32 8.83 -1.38 4.91
C VAL A 32 9.09 -1.73 6.38
N THR A 33 9.69 -0.79 7.12
CA THR A 33 9.96 -0.92 8.56
C THR A 33 8.99 -0.10 9.39
N SER A 34 8.50 1.01 8.83
CA SER A 34 7.59 1.95 9.49
C SER A 34 6.64 2.54 8.46
N ALA A 35 5.40 2.80 8.85
CA ALA A 35 4.43 3.55 8.08
C ALA A 35 3.56 4.40 9.02
N THR A 36 3.05 5.52 8.52
CA THR A 36 2.13 6.40 9.25
C THR A 36 0.74 6.39 8.61
N ILE A 37 -0.22 6.96 9.33
CA ILE A 37 -1.56 7.24 8.82
C ILE A 37 -1.67 8.74 8.67
N CYS A 38 -1.96 9.20 7.45
CA CYS A 38 -2.17 10.60 7.13
C CYS A 38 -3.65 10.96 7.25
N GLY A 39 -3.96 12.24 7.44
CA GLY A 39 -5.34 12.73 7.36
C GLY A 39 -5.98 12.45 6.00
N SER A 40 -5.21 12.41 4.91
CA SER A 40 -5.71 12.08 3.57
C SER A 40 -6.15 10.62 3.44
N ASP A 41 -5.63 9.69 4.25
CA ASP A 41 -6.09 8.30 4.26
C ASP A 41 -7.55 8.21 4.73
N LEU A 42 -8.03 9.18 5.53
CA LEU A 42 -9.44 9.25 5.92
C LEU A 42 -10.36 9.51 4.72
N HIS A 43 -9.90 10.23 3.69
CA HIS A 43 -10.69 10.40 2.47
C HIS A 43 -10.93 9.07 1.75
N ILE A 44 -9.95 8.15 1.80
CA ILE A 44 -10.10 6.79 1.28
C ILE A 44 -10.99 5.95 2.22
N TYR A 45 -10.71 5.99 3.53
CA TYR A 45 -11.46 5.23 4.53
C TYR A 45 -12.95 5.59 4.54
N ASP A 46 -13.31 6.87 4.41
CA ASP A 46 -14.69 7.34 4.37
C ASP A 46 -15.36 7.18 2.99
N GLY A 47 -14.64 6.64 2.00
CA GLY A 47 -15.18 6.31 0.69
C GLY A 47 -15.34 7.51 -0.26
N TYR A 48 -14.59 8.59 -0.05
CA TYR A 48 -14.65 9.79 -0.91
C TYR A 48 -13.84 9.66 -2.21
N ILE A 49 -13.00 8.63 -2.35
CA ILE A 49 -12.21 8.38 -3.56
C ILE A 49 -12.99 7.43 -4.48
N PRO A 50 -13.61 7.91 -5.58
CA PRO A 50 -14.57 7.11 -6.36
C PRO A 50 -13.95 5.95 -7.15
N THR A 51 -12.62 5.99 -7.35
CA THR A 51 -11.89 4.99 -8.12
C THR A 51 -11.35 3.84 -7.27
N MET A 52 -11.62 3.83 -5.96
CA MET A 52 -11.20 2.74 -5.07
C MET A 52 -12.01 1.48 -5.37
N GLU A 53 -11.32 0.36 -5.49
CA GLU A 53 -11.90 -0.96 -5.68
C GLU A 53 -11.62 -1.86 -4.46
N PRO A 54 -12.54 -2.78 -4.10
CA PRO A 54 -12.28 -3.74 -3.04
C PRO A 54 -11.02 -4.57 -3.32
N GLY A 55 -10.07 -4.53 -2.38
CA GLY A 55 -8.76 -5.17 -2.48
C GLY A 55 -7.59 -4.20 -2.70
N ASP A 56 -7.86 -2.93 -3.02
CA ASP A 56 -6.82 -1.93 -3.21
C ASP A 56 -5.95 -1.76 -1.96
N ILE A 57 -4.63 -1.75 -2.17
CA ILE A 57 -3.64 -1.55 -1.11
C ILE A 57 -3.47 -0.04 -0.86
N ILE A 58 -3.59 0.37 0.40
CA ILE A 58 -3.53 1.78 0.81
C ILE A 58 -2.31 2.09 1.68
N GLY A 59 -2.01 3.39 1.82
CA GLY A 59 -0.89 3.92 2.58
C GLY A 59 0.18 4.53 1.67
N HIS A 60 0.62 5.74 2.01
CA HIS A 60 1.53 6.53 1.17
C HIS A 60 2.69 7.17 1.94
N GLU A 61 2.81 6.87 3.22
CA GLU A 61 3.86 7.38 4.09
C GLU A 61 4.61 6.22 4.73
N PHE A 62 5.85 5.97 4.29
CA PHE A 62 6.63 4.85 4.81
C PHE A 62 8.14 5.13 4.81
N MET A 63 8.83 4.42 5.70
CA MET A 63 10.27 4.26 5.72
C MET A 63 10.60 2.78 5.54
N GLY A 64 11.72 2.48 4.90
CA GLY A 64 12.11 1.10 4.65
C GLY A 64 13.55 0.94 4.20
N GLU A 65 13.98 -0.31 4.18
CA GLU A 65 15.32 -0.70 3.76
C GLU A 65 15.29 -1.26 2.34
N LYS A 66 16.33 -0.97 1.56
CA LYS A 66 16.45 -1.48 0.19
C LYS A 66 16.67 -2.99 0.21
N VAL A 67 15.77 -3.73 -0.44
CA VAL A 67 15.91 -5.19 -0.63
C VAL A 67 16.42 -5.52 -2.02
N ARG A 68 15.93 -4.84 -3.06
CA ARG A 68 16.24 -5.16 -4.45
C ARG A 68 16.22 -3.94 -5.38
N LEU A 69 17.17 -3.90 -6.31
CA LEU A 69 17.15 -3.06 -7.51
C LEU A 69 17.21 -3.96 -8.74
N GLN A 70 16.85 -3.45 -9.92
CA GLN A 70 17.32 -4.08 -11.15
C GLN A 70 18.87 -4.02 -11.21
N PRO A 71 19.55 -5.05 -11.78
CA PRO A 71 20.98 -4.99 -12.04
C PRO A 71 21.39 -3.78 -12.90
#